data_AF-A0A940XT57-F1
#
_entry.id   AF-A0A940XT57-F1
#
_cell.length_a   1.000
_cell.length_b   1.000
_cell.length_c   1.000
_cell.angle_alpha   90.00
_cell.angle_beta   90.00
_cell.angle_gamma   90.00
#
_symmetry.space_group_name_H-M   'P 1'
#
loop_
_entity.id
_entity.type
_entity.pdbx_description
1 polymer ?
#
loop_
_entity_poly.entity_id
_entity_poly.type
_entity_poly.pdbx_seq_one_letter_code
_entity_poly.pdbx_strand_id
1 'polypeptide(L)'
;MRRPKYALTAYDADAEDDEVWALCADAENLFCDPPAPARGTYELLGCVPEGELGKALLRARADGSAPLGTLVLEILDKDGERVEAWSLEDVRVLGDRPCARDLALRDITVRARESPHNPFDYPQCPPLSPGYRLLGAQDDPWGGCRDLAHVTHSRPDLVEPPVRLLGCSPRGALRTALDAGEEDLGHAKLTRVDTAGRPIQSAVEGELVAWIPSARGPGLVDLTLEPWSDRPPTAAEEVWELWDTGRPTEPGLWARCGAEGRRHWLTTALARHDACKPDAEPGRTHHLDGRHIIDEPGFFCALGEAVNGPGGYFGRGLDALDDCLRGRWGTRRPFTLVWHDAEVARRCLGLVPRTDHRPWTFEELLAFLVDEGIDVRLD
;
A
#
# COMPACT_ATOMS: atom_id res chain seq x y z
N MET A 1 24.30 -22.46 14.64
CA MET A 1 23.02 -21.83 14.28
C MET A 1 22.48 -22.51 13.02
N ARG A 2 21.24 -23.02 13.00
CA ARG A 2 20.56 -23.37 11.73
C ARG A 2 20.35 -22.06 10.96
N ARG A 3 20.55 -22.09 9.63
CA ARG A 3 20.69 -20.93 8.73
C ARG A 3 19.91 -19.68 9.17
N PRO A 4 20.55 -18.51 9.28
CA PRO A 4 19.87 -17.28 9.66
C PRO A 4 18.88 -16.84 8.58
N LYS A 5 17.71 -16.37 8.99
CA LYS A 5 16.72 -15.74 8.11
C LYS A 5 16.81 -14.21 8.12
N TYR A 6 17.34 -13.65 9.20
CA TYR A 6 17.41 -12.21 9.41
C TYR A 6 18.80 -11.78 9.88
N ALA A 7 19.23 -10.62 9.43
CA ALA A 7 20.36 -9.88 9.97
C ALA A 7 19.82 -8.66 10.70
N LEU A 8 20.34 -8.43 11.89
CA LEU A 8 20.08 -7.25 12.70
C LEU A 8 21.32 -6.36 12.60
N THR A 9 21.14 -5.13 12.14
CA THR A 9 22.21 -4.14 12.01
C THR A 9 21.96 -2.95 12.92
N ALA A 10 23.03 -2.30 13.37
CA ALA A 10 22.92 -1.02 14.06
C ALA A 10 22.14 -0.03 13.18
N TYR A 11 21.17 0.67 13.75
CA TYR A 11 20.54 1.77 13.05
C TYR A 11 21.35 3.03 13.30
N ASP A 12 22.03 3.52 12.27
CA ASP A 12 22.66 4.84 12.26
C ASP A 12 22.26 5.54 10.96
N ALA A 13 21.52 6.65 11.08
CA ALA A 13 21.01 7.39 9.92
C ALA A 13 22.13 8.03 9.09
N ASP A 14 23.34 8.19 9.66
CA ASP A 14 24.47 8.90 9.06
C ASP A 14 25.65 7.95 8.70
N ALA A 15 25.56 6.64 8.98
CA ALA A 15 26.64 5.70 8.70
C ALA A 15 26.64 5.20 7.23
N GLU A 16 27.82 5.07 6.63
CA GLU A 16 27.98 4.50 5.28
C GLU A 16 27.76 2.97 5.26
N ASP A 17 27.99 2.28 6.38
CA ASP A 17 27.80 0.83 6.54
C ASP A 17 27.27 0.51 7.95
N ASP A 18 26.11 -0.13 8.04
CA ASP A 18 25.55 -0.56 9.33
C ASP A 18 26.32 -1.79 9.88
N GLU A 19 26.82 -1.71 11.12
CA GLU A 19 27.45 -2.85 11.80
C GLU A 19 26.44 -3.98 12.03
N VAL A 20 26.76 -5.21 11.60
CA VAL A 20 25.91 -6.39 11.86
C VAL A 20 26.01 -6.82 13.33
N TRP A 21 25.00 -6.47 14.12
CA TRP A 21 24.86 -6.82 15.53
C TRP A 21 24.49 -8.27 15.79
N ALA A 22 23.60 -8.85 14.98
CA ALA A 22 23.22 -10.26 15.14
C ALA A 22 22.73 -10.90 13.85
N LEU A 23 22.88 -12.23 13.79
CA LEU A 23 22.16 -13.07 12.83
C LEU A 23 21.08 -13.84 13.60
N CYS A 24 19.83 -13.77 13.15
CA CYS A 24 18.67 -14.37 13.82
C CYS A 24 18.04 -15.48 12.98
N ALA A 25 17.59 -16.53 13.65
CA ALA A 25 17.10 -17.74 13.00
C ALA A 25 15.64 -17.59 12.55
N ASP A 26 14.86 -16.76 13.26
CA ASP A 26 13.46 -16.49 12.95
C ASP A 26 13.01 -15.18 13.60
N ALA A 27 11.78 -14.78 13.30
CA ALA A 27 11.08 -13.71 14.01
C ALA A 27 9.61 -14.08 14.24
N GLU A 28 9.06 -13.76 15.40
CA GLU A 28 7.62 -13.81 15.71
C GLU A 28 7.04 -12.39 15.68
N ASN A 29 5.76 -12.28 15.29
CA ASN A 29 5.04 -11.02 15.14
C ASN A 29 5.67 -10.05 14.13
N LEU A 30 6.55 -10.52 13.23
CA LEU A 30 7.19 -9.64 12.26
C LEU A 30 6.20 -9.09 11.23
N PHE A 31 5.30 -9.93 10.74
CA PHE A 31 4.35 -9.54 9.70
C PHE A 31 3.09 -8.96 10.32
N CYS A 32 2.64 -7.84 9.79
CA CYS A 32 1.36 -7.23 10.15
C CYS A 32 0.73 -6.66 8.87
N ASP A 33 -0.50 -7.07 8.57
CA ASP A 33 -1.25 -6.40 7.52
C ASP A 33 -1.69 -5.04 8.04
N PRO A 34 -1.52 -3.95 7.26
CA PRO A 34 -1.99 -2.64 7.67
C PRO A 34 -3.48 -2.76 8.04
N PRO A 35 -3.91 -2.18 9.18
CA PRO A 35 -5.29 -2.29 9.59
C PRO A 35 -6.19 -1.80 8.46
N ALA A 36 -7.22 -2.58 8.12
CA ALA A 36 -8.18 -2.16 7.12
C ALA A 36 -8.65 -0.73 7.48
N PRO A 37 -8.57 0.21 6.53
CA PRO A 37 -8.78 1.62 6.83
C PRO A 37 -10.14 1.80 7.50
N ALA A 38 -10.12 2.43 8.67
CA ALA A 38 -11.28 2.48 9.55
C ALA A 38 -12.44 3.12 8.80
N ARG A 39 -13.52 2.36 8.60
CA ARG A 39 -14.77 2.91 8.07
C ARG A 39 -15.56 3.54 9.21
N GLY A 40 -15.56 4.86 9.27
CA GLY A 40 -16.40 5.65 10.14
C GLY A 40 -17.88 5.56 9.74
N THR A 41 -18.77 5.77 10.71
CA THR A 41 -20.21 5.97 10.43
C THR A 41 -20.50 7.45 10.60
N TYR A 42 -21.06 8.07 9.57
CA TYR A 42 -21.35 9.50 9.53
C TYR A 42 -22.85 9.71 9.36
N GLU A 43 -23.39 10.70 10.06
CA GLU A 43 -24.74 11.22 9.85
C GLU A 43 -24.65 12.57 9.15
N LEU A 44 -25.11 12.62 7.89
CA LEU A 44 -25.34 13.87 7.17
C LEU A 44 -26.69 14.42 7.64
N LEU A 45 -26.71 15.62 8.21
CA LEU A 45 -27.86 16.16 8.93
C LEU A 45 -28.60 17.21 8.10
N GLY A 46 -29.93 17.12 8.07
CA GLY A 46 -30.77 18.12 7.41
C GLY A 46 -30.50 18.25 5.91
N CYS A 47 -30.48 17.14 5.20
CA CYS A 47 -30.12 17.05 3.79
C CYS A 47 -31.30 17.17 2.84
N VAL A 48 -31.03 17.75 1.67
CA VAL A 48 -31.86 17.69 0.46
C VAL A 48 -31.14 16.80 -0.55
N PRO A 49 -31.44 15.49 -0.60
CA PRO A 49 -30.72 14.57 -1.49
C PRO A 49 -31.15 14.75 -2.95
N GLU A 50 -30.17 14.86 -3.83
CA GLU A 50 -30.34 14.99 -5.28
C GLU A 50 -29.46 13.98 -6.02
N GLY A 51 -29.61 13.91 -7.35
CA GLY A 51 -28.70 13.12 -8.21
C GLY A 51 -28.56 11.65 -7.79
N GLU A 52 -27.31 11.18 -7.75
CA GLU A 52 -26.98 9.79 -7.37
C GLU A 52 -27.23 9.51 -5.88
N LEU A 53 -27.11 10.50 -4.99
CA LEU A 53 -27.44 10.32 -3.58
C LEU A 53 -28.92 9.95 -3.38
N GLY A 54 -29.82 10.61 -4.12
CA GLY A 54 -31.24 10.26 -4.12
C GLY A 54 -31.50 8.83 -4.61
N LYS A 55 -30.80 8.38 -5.67
CA LYS A 55 -30.92 7.01 -6.19
C LYS A 55 -30.34 5.97 -5.24
N ALA A 56 -29.20 6.27 -4.62
CA ALA A 56 -28.57 5.42 -3.62
C ALA A 56 -29.48 5.23 -2.39
N LEU A 57 -30.16 6.28 -1.92
CA LEU A 57 -31.14 6.18 -0.85
C LEU A 57 -32.31 5.24 -1.19
N LEU A 58 -32.86 5.34 -2.39
CA LEU A 58 -33.93 4.44 -2.83
C LEU A 58 -33.47 2.97 -2.82
N ARG A 59 -32.26 2.70 -3.31
CA ARG A 59 -31.65 1.36 -3.26
C ARG A 59 -31.37 0.90 -1.83
N ALA A 60 -30.82 1.77 -0.98
CA ALA A 60 -30.52 1.45 0.41
C ALA A 60 -31.77 1.08 1.21
N ARG A 61 -32.90 1.74 0.96
CA ARG A 61 -34.20 1.39 1.59
C ARG A 61 -34.73 0.04 1.13
N ALA A 62 -34.46 -0.37 -0.12
CA ALA A 62 -34.90 -1.64 -0.66
C ALA A 62 -33.98 -2.81 -0.23
N ASP A 63 -32.67 -2.59 -0.31
CA ASP A 63 -31.65 -3.63 -0.23
C ASP A 63 -30.84 -3.59 1.09
N GLY A 64 -31.15 -2.65 1.98
CA GLY A 64 -30.49 -2.43 3.28
C GLY A 64 -29.21 -1.60 3.21
N SER A 65 -28.58 -1.44 2.03
CA SER A 65 -27.51 -0.47 1.80
C SER A 65 -27.25 -0.25 0.31
N ALA A 66 -26.64 0.87 -0.07
CA ALA A 66 -26.27 1.14 -1.45
C ALA A 66 -24.88 1.78 -1.56
N PRO A 67 -24.04 1.38 -2.53
CA PRO A 67 -22.79 2.09 -2.81
C PRO A 67 -23.09 3.48 -3.39
N LEU A 68 -22.29 4.46 -2.99
CA LEU A 68 -22.35 5.84 -3.48
C LEU A 68 -21.00 6.30 -4.07
N GLY A 69 -19.86 5.87 -3.51
CA GLY A 69 -18.53 6.21 -4.05
C GLY A 69 -17.82 7.28 -3.24
N THR A 70 -17.18 8.24 -3.91
CA THR A 70 -16.61 9.42 -3.25
C THR A 70 -17.70 10.45 -3.04
N LEU A 71 -17.83 10.93 -1.80
CA LEU A 71 -18.68 12.04 -1.43
C LEU A 71 -17.79 13.21 -0.99
N VAL A 72 -17.85 14.31 -1.72
CA VAL A 72 -17.16 15.55 -1.38
C VAL A 72 -18.15 16.48 -0.67
N LEU A 73 -17.75 16.95 0.51
CA LEU A 73 -18.44 17.97 1.29
C LEU A 73 -17.72 19.29 1.06
N GLU A 74 -18.29 20.13 0.22
CA GLU A 74 -17.81 21.49 0.02
C GLU A 74 -18.35 22.40 1.14
N ILE A 75 -17.44 22.98 1.91
CA ILE A 75 -17.74 23.83 3.06
C ILE A 75 -18.13 25.22 2.56
N LEU A 76 -19.32 25.68 2.94
CA LEU A 76 -19.83 26.98 2.52
C LEU A 76 -19.64 28.02 3.63
N ASP A 77 -19.38 29.27 3.27
CA ASP A 77 -19.43 30.40 4.19
C ASP A 77 -20.88 30.92 4.40
N LYS A 78 -21.03 32.01 5.15
CA LYS A 78 -22.34 32.64 5.42
C LYS A 78 -23.06 33.15 4.16
N ASP A 79 -22.31 33.43 3.10
CA ASP A 79 -22.82 33.97 1.83
C ASP A 79 -23.11 32.83 0.82
N GLY A 80 -22.76 31.59 1.17
CA GLY A 80 -22.97 30.40 0.36
C GLY A 80 -21.82 30.10 -0.61
N GLU A 81 -20.69 30.78 -0.44
CA GLU A 81 -19.49 30.62 -1.26
C GLU A 81 -18.59 29.52 -0.71
N ARG A 82 -17.88 28.83 -1.61
CA ARG A 82 -16.94 27.76 -1.24
C ARG A 82 -15.77 28.34 -0.44
N VAL A 83 -15.51 27.73 0.71
CA VAL A 83 -14.30 27.96 1.49
C VAL A 83 -13.27 26.87 1.23
N GLU A 84 -13.64 25.62 1.46
CA GLU A 84 -12.76 24.45 1.49
C GLU A 84 -13.57 23.20 1.12
N ALA A 85 -12.91 22.05 0.95
CA ALA A 85 -13.58 20.78 0.63
C ALA A 85 -13.01 19.64 1.46
N TRP A 86 -13.88 18.73 1.86
CA TRP A 86 -13.52 17.55 2.65
C TRP A 86 -14.22 16.32 2.10
N SER A 87 -13.51 15.21 1.97
CA SER A 87 -13.97 14.07 1.17
C SER A 87 -14.04 12.77 1.97
N LEU A 88 -15.08 12.00 1.66
CA LEU A 88 -15.28 10.63 2.09
C LEU A 88 -15.16 9.70 0.89
N GLU A 89 -14.41 8.60 1.03
CA GLU A 89 -14.20 7.56 0.03
C GLU A 89 -14.96 6.27 0.39
N ASP A 90 -15.16 5.37 -0.57
CA ASP A 90 -15.87 4.09 -0.36
C ASP A 90 -17.25 4.26 0.33
N VAL A 91 -17.95 5.38 0.07
CA VAL A 91 -19.19 5.73 0.78
C VAL A 91 -20.29 4.73 0.43
N ARG A 92 -20.92 4.20 1.49
CA ARG A 92 -22.10 3.35 1.42
C ARG A 92 -23.23 3.98 2.23
N VAL A 93 -24.34 4.26 1.56
CA VAL A 93 -25.56 4.75 2.20
C VAL A 93 -26.22 3.57 2.92
N LEU A 94 -26.49 3.75 4.22
CA LEU A 94 -27.16 2.75 5.06
C LEU A 94 -28.66 3.02 5.17
N GLY A 95 -29.07 4.28 5.05
CA GLY A 95 -30.47 4.68 5.07
C GLY A 95 -30.63 6.15 5.46
N ASP A 96 -31.88 6.56 5.65
CA ASP A 96 -32.23 7.91 6.10
C ASP A 96 -33.46 7.92 7.00
N ARG A 97 -33.61 9.01 7.75
CA ARG A 97 -34.80 9.34 8.54
C ARG A 97 -35.20 10.80 8.30
N PRO A 98 -36.48 11.18 8.52
CA PRO A 98 -36.87 12.59 8.54
C PRO A 98 -36.04 13.36 9.58
N CYS A 99 -35.55 14.55 9.22
CA CYS A 99 -34.79 15.38 10.14
C CYS A 99 -35.69 15.87 11.27
N ALA A 100 -35.25 15.71 12.52
CA ALA A 100 -36.07 16.05 13.69
C ALA A 100 -36.39 17.56 13.78
N ARG A 101 -35.55 18.42 13.20
CA ARG A 101 -35.71 19.88 13.22
C ARG A 101 -36.55 20.40 12.05
N ASP A 102 -36.67 19.64 10.97
CA ASP A 102 -37.35 20.03 9.74
C ASP A 102 -37.75 18.79 8.94
N LEU A 103 -39.03 18.42 8.98
CA LEU A 103 -39.52 17.17 8.36
C LEU A 103 -39.45 17.18 6.82
N ALA A 104 -39.18 18.32 6.19
CA ALA A 104 -38.91 18.39 4.75
C ALA A 104 -37.50 17.88 4.40
N LEU A 105 -36.60 17.78 5.39
CA LEU A 105 -35.21 17.37 5.22
C LEU A 105 -34.97 15.94 5.72
N ARG A 106 -33.84 15.36 5.32
CA ARG A 106 -33.43 14.00 5.69
C ARG A 106 -32.13 13.99 6.47
N ASP A 107 -32.07 13.22 7.54
CA ASP A 107 -30.79 12.83 8.14
C ASP A 107 -30.38 11.50 7.52
N ILE A 108 -29.22 11.45 6.88
CA ILE A 108 -28.74 10.31 6.09
C ILE A 108 -27.56 9.67 6.81
N THR A 109 -27.65 8.37 7.06
CA THR A 109 -26.54 7.60 7.64
C THR A 109 -25.71 6.97 6.53
N VAL A 110 -24.41 7.27 6.52
CA VAL A 110 -23.44 6.69 5.60
C VAL A 110 -22.31 6.02 6.38
N ARG A 111 -21.72 5.01 5.76
CA ARG A 111 -20.46 4.40 6.20
C ARG A 111 -19.42 4.64 5.14
N ALA A 112 -18.30 5.25 5.52
CA ALA A 112 -17.29 5.69 4.57
C ALA A 112 -15.91 5.69 5.21
N ARG A 113 -14.88 5.91 4.39
CA ARG A 113 -13.50 6.18 4.83
C ARG A 113 -13.21 7.66 4.64
N GLU A 114 -12.39 8.23 5.52
CA GLU A 114 -11.85 9.59 5.29
C GLU A 114 -10.79 9.52 4.20
N SER A 115 -10.78 10.50 3.30
CA SER A 115 -9.72 10.60 2.30
C SER A 115 -8.40 10.99 2.99
N PRO A 116 -7.27 10.33 2.69
CA PRO A 116 -5.97 10.73 3.21
C PRO A 116 -5.51 12.09 2.68
N HIS A 117 -6.16 12.60 1.62
CA HIS A 117 -5.88 13.90 1.02
C HIS A 117 -6.68 15.04 1.66
N ASN A 118 -7.45 14.77 2.71
CA ASN A 118 -8.20 15.81 3.40
C ASN A 118 -7.23 16.82 4.06
N PRO A 119 -7.47 18.12 3.92
CA PRO A 119 -6.60 19.16 4.47
C PRO A 119 -6.67 19.27 6.01
N PHE A 120 -7.67 18.64 6.64
CA PHE A 120 -7.89 18.63 8.08
C PHE A 120 -8.71 17.40 8.50
N ASP A 121 -8.63 17.06 9.79
CA ASP A 121 -9.25 15.86 10.37
C ASP A 121 -10.78 15.86 10.29
N TYR A 122 -11.43 17.02 10.44
CA TYR A 122 -12.89 17.10 10.45
C TYR A 122 -13.41 18.43 9.89
N PRO A 123 -14.43 18.42 9.00
CA PRO A 123 -14.99 19.64 8.45
C PRO A 123 -15.82 20.34 9.51
N GLN A 124 -15.43 21.57 9.84
CA GLN A 124 -16.18 22.44 10.75
C GLN A 124 -17.09 23.35 9.93
N CYS A 125 -18.38 23.35 10.23
CA CYS A 125 -19.35 24.23 9.61
C CYS A 125 -19.14 25.68 10.11
N PRO A 126 -18.79 26.65 9.24
CA PRO A 126 -18.56 28.03 9.68
C PRO A 126 -19.81 28.66 10.30
N PRO A 127 -19.68 29.63 11.23
CA PRO A 127 -20.84 30.30 11.82
C PRO A 127 -21.72 30.95 10.74
N LEU A 128 -23.04 30.75 10.87
CA LEU A 128 -24.07 31.24 9.93
C LEU A 128 -24.02 30.62 8.53
N SER A 129 -23.17 29.61 8.30
CA SER A 129 -23.14 28.86 7.05
C SER A 129 -24.47 28.12 6.79
N PRO A 130 -24.89 27.97 5.52
CA PRO A 130 -25.97 27.07 5.15
C PRO A 130 -25.59 25.58 5.27
N GLY A 131 -24.30 25.26 5.51
CA GLY A 131 -23.78 23.91 5.69
C GLY A 131 -22.82 23.50 4.58
N TYR A 132 -23.02 22.27 4.08
CA TYR A 132 -22.20 21.63 3.07
C TYR A 132 -22.97 21.45 1.77
N ARG A 133 -22.30 21.72 0.64
CA ARG A 133 -22.74 21.26 -0.68
C ARG A 133 -22.16 19.87 -0.91
N LEU A 134 -23.01 18.91 -1.25
CA LEU A 134 -22.63 17.52 -1.50
C LEU A 134 -22.36 17.31 -2.98
N LEU A 135 -21.16 16.85 -3.29
CA LEU A 135 -20.69 16.63 -4.66
C LEU A 135 -20.17 15.19 -4.83
N GLY A 136 -20.28 14.67 -6.05
CA GLY A 136 -19.57 13.46 -6.47
C GLY A 136 -18.10 13.74 -6.81
N ALA A 137 -17.35 12.69 -7.17
CA ALA A 137 -15.92 12.80 -7.53
C ALA A 137 -15.64 13.72 -8.73
N GLN A 138 -16.63 13.92 -9.61
CA GLN A 138 -16.55 14.77 -10.80
C GLN A 138 -17.32 16.10 -10.63
N ASP A 139 -17.49 16.57 -9.39
CA ASP A 139 -18.26 17.76 -9.03
C ASP A 139 -19.76 17.69 -9.39
N ASP A 140 -20.30 16.48 -9.58
CA ASP A 140 -21.72 16.26 -9.81
C ASP A 140 -22.55 16.63 -8.58
N PRO A 141 -23.62 17.44 -8.68
CA PRO A 141 -24.40 17.87 -7.53
C PRO A 141 -25.26 16.74 -6.96
N TRP A 142 -25.02 16.38 -5.71
CA TRP A 142 -25.78 15.36 -4.96
C TRP A 142 -26.67 15.94 -3.86
N GLY A 143 -26.73 17.27 -3.78
CA GLY A 143 -27.60 18.03 -2.89
C GLY A 143 -26.84 18.87 -1.88
N GLY A 144 -27.47 19.17 -0.75
CA GLY A 144 -26.83 19.89 0.35
C GLY A 144 -27.29 19.38 1.70
N CYS A 145 -26.47 19.58 2.73
CA CYS A 145 -26.76 19.21 4.12
C CYS A 145 -26.37 20.33 5.06
N ARG A 146 -27.11 20.50 6.16
CA ARG A 146 -26.85 21.55 7.14
C ARG A 146 -25.63 21.26 7.99
N ASP A 147 -25.38 19.98 8.29
CA ASP A 147 -24.28 19.59 9.16
C ASP A 147 -23.82 18.14 8.92
N LEU A 148 -22.70 17.76 9.53
CA LEU A 148 -22.13 16.41 9.55
C LEU A 148 -21.88 16.02 11.01
N ALA A 149 -22.22 14.79 11.38
CA ALA A 149 -21.79 14.18 12.64
C ALA A 149 -21.04 12.88 12.36
N HIS A 150 -19.92 12.66 13.06
CA HIS A 150 -19.21 11.38 13.06
C HIS A 150 -19.56 10.57 14.31
N VAL A 151 -20.04 9.34 14.10
CA VAL A 151 -20.38 8.40 15.17
C VAL A 151 -19.13 7.62 15.55
N THR A 152 -18.40 8.11 16.55
CA THR A 152 -17.21 7.44 17.07
C THR A 152 -17.62 6.18 17.82
N HIS A 153 -17.33 5.02 17.24
CA HIS A 153 -17.21 3.79 18.02
C HIS A 153 -15.77 3.69 18.50
N SER A 154 -15.54 3.83 19.81
CA SER A 154 -14.23 3.58 20.42
C SER A 154 -13.83 2.13 20.12
N ARG A 155 -12.98 1.93 19.12
CA ARG A 155 -12.28 0.67 18.92
C ARG A 155 -11.19 0.64 20.00
N PRO A 156 -11.06 -0.43 20.80
CA PRO A 156 -9.90 -0.54 21.66
C PRO A 156 -8.65 -0.53 20.78
N ASP A 157 -7.67 0.28 21.14
CA ASP A 157 -6.37 0.29 20.48
C ASP A 157 -5.84 -1.15 20.52
N LEU A 158 -5.70 -1.76 19.34
CA LEU A 158 -5.03 -3.05 19.23
C LEU A 158 -3.55 -2.76 19.44
N VAL A 159 -3.07 -2.93 20.67
CA VAL A 159 -1.63 -2.83 20.96
C VAL A 159 -0.95 -3.95 20.17
N GLU A 160 -0.25 -3.58 19.10
CA GLU A 160 0.52 -4.54 18.33
C GLU A 160 1.66 -5.09 19.21
N PRO A 161 1.81 -6.41 19.33
CA PRO A 161 2.88 -6.97 20.15
C PRO A 161 4.25 -6.64 19.55
N PRO A 162 5.31 -6.50 20.37
CA PRO A 162 6.66 -6.29 19.84
C PRO A 162 7.12 -7.48 18.99
N VAL A 163 8.08 -7.22 18.11
CA VAL A 163 8.69 -8.24 17.26
C VAL A 163 9.69 -9.03 18.10
N ARG A 164 9.57 -10.35 18.11
CA ARG A 164 10.53 -11.21 18.82
C ARG A 164 11.47 -11.89 17.84
N LEU A 165 12.76 -11.58 17.93
CA LEU A 165 13.79 -12.21 17.11
C LEU A 165 14.31 -13.46 17.83
N LEU A 166 14.28 -14.61 17.17
CA LEU A 166 14.54 -15.89 17.79
C LEU A 166 15.92 -16.45 17.43
N GLY A 167 16.63 -16.96 18.43
CA GLY A 167 17.89 -17.68 18.26
C GLY A 167 18.99 -16.83 17.61
N CYS A 168 19.07 -15.57 18.00
CA CYS A 168 20.06 -14.61 17.51
C CYS A 168 21.46 -14.93 18.03
N SER A 169 22.46 -14.77 17.16
CA SER A 169 23.88 -14.86 17.50
C SER A 169 24.47 -13.45 17.58
N PRO A 170 24.54 -12.83 18.78
CA PRO A 170 25.01 -11.46 18.92
C PRO A 170 26.52 -11.36 18.78
N ARG A 171 26.97 -10.25 18.21
CA ARG A 171 28.34 -9.91 17.81
C ARG A 171 28.60 -8.42 18.06
N GLY A 172 29.85 -8.01 17.93
CA GLY A 172 30.22 -6.59 17.94
C GLY A 172 29.76 -5.85 19.19
N ALA A 173 29.32 -4.60 19.01
CA ALA A 173 28.80 -3.75 20.08
C ALA A 173 27.66 -4.42 20.88
N LEU A 174 26.73 -5.10 20.19
CA LEU A 174 25.62 -5.79 20.86
C LEU A 174 26.11 -6.90 21.80
N ARG A 175 27.12 -7.69 21.39
CA ARG A 175 27.70 -8.71 22.29
C ARG A 175 28.27 -8.06 23.55
N THR A 176 29.01 -6.96 23.39
CA THR A 176 29.62 -6.24 24.51
C THR A 176 28.57 -5.69 25.47
N ALA A 177 27.50 -5.06 24.95
CA ALA A 177 26.39 -4.55 25.76
C ALA A 177 25.69 -5.67 26.56
N LEU A 178 25.41 -6.80 25.91
CA LEU A 178 24.79 -7.96 26.56
C LEU A 178 25.68 -8.56 27.66
N ASP A 179 26.98 -8.69 27.41
CA ASP A 179 27.94 -9.23 28.40
C ASP A 179 28.16 -8.27 29.58
N ALA A 180 28.01 -6.95 29.35
CA ALA A 180 28.03 -5.92 30.38
C ALA A 180 26.71 -5.81 31.18
N GLY A 181 25.63 -6.42 30.68
CA GLY A 181 24.31 -6.36 31.30
C GLY A 181 23.61 -5.03 31.09
N GLU A 182 23.86 -4.36 29.97
CA GLU A 182 23.18 -3.12 29.60
C GLU A 182 21.70 -3.36 29.31
N GLU A 183 20.85 -2.42 29.73
CA GLU A 183 19.40 -2.46 29.49
C GLU A 183 19.02 -1.76 28.18
N ASP A 184 19.74 -0.70 27.83
CA ASP A 184 19.62 -0.01 26.54
C ASP A 184 20.52 -0.70 25.52
N LEU A 185 19.92 -1.42 24.57
CA LEU A 185 20.62 -2.14 23.52
C LEU A 185 20.67 -1.34 22.20
N GLY A 186 20.08 -0.14 22.19
CA GLY A 186 20.04 0.77 21.06
C GLY A 186 19.03 0.43 19.97
N HIS A 187 19.17 1.18 18.88
CA HIS A 187 18.31 1.17 17.70
C HIS A 187 18.83 0.19 16.65
N ALA A 188 17.93 -0.58 16.04
CA ALA A 188 18.31 -1.61 15.10
C ALA A 188 17.40 -1.68 13.88
N LYS A 189 18.01 -2.09 12.77
CA LYS A 189 17.33 -2.40 11.51
C LYS A 189 17.35 -3.89 11.27
N LEU A 190 16.18 -4.48 11.09
CA LEU A 190 16.03 -5.88 10.74
C LEU A 190 15.98 -6.01 9.22
N THR A 191 16.82 -6.86 8.65
CA THR A 191 16.89 -7.14 7.22
C THR A 191 16.70 -8.63 6.95
N ARG A 192 15.80 -8.99 6.03
CA ARG A 192 15.67 -10.36 5.52
C ARG A 192 16.93 -10.71 4.72
N VAL A 193 17.50 -11.90 4.96
CA VAL A 193 18.64 -12.41 4.19
C VAL A 193 18.29 -13.69 3.43
N ASP A 194 19.02 -13.94 2.34
CA ASP A 194 18.97 -15.20 1.59
C ASP A 194 19.78 -16.31 2.28
N THR A 195 19.69 -17.53 1.75
CA THR A 195 20.42 -18.70 2.25
C THR A 195 21.95 -18.59 2.15
N ALA A 196 22.46 -17.65 1.36
CA ALA A 196 23.88 -17.30 1.29
C ALA A 196 24.26 -16.16 2.26
N GLY A 197 23.31 -15.61 3.01
CA GLY A 197 23.50 -14.50 3.95
C GLY A 197 23.49 -13.12 3.30
N ARG A 198 23.09 -12.99 2.04
CA ARG A 198 22.99 -11.70 1.34
C ARG A 198 21.67 -11.02 1.68
N PRO A 199 21.64 -9.69 1.83
CA PRO A 199 20.39 -8.98 2.12
C PRO A 199 19.41 -9.13 0.96
N ILE A 200 18.13 -9.35 1.30
CA ILE A 200 16.99 -9.32 0.37
C ILE A 200 16.32 -7.96 0.51
N GLN A 201 15.78 -7.63 1.68
CA GLN A 201 15.02 -6.40 1.91
C GLN A 201 15.01 -6.05 3.39
N SER A 202 14.99 -4.74 3.70
CA SER A 202 14.69 -4.30 5.07
C SER A 202 13.27 -4.72 5.44
N ALA A 203 13.12 -5.23 6.66
CA ALA A 203 11.87 -5.74 7.19
C ALA A 203 11.21 -4.71 8.11
N VAL A 204 11.91 -4.31 9.17
CA VAL A 204 11.38 -3.38 10.19
C VAL A 204 12.54 -2.71 10.92
N GLU A 205 12.33 -1.49 11.40
CA GLU A 205 13.25 -0.71 12.22
C GLU A 205 12.62 -0.44 13.58
N GLY A 206 13.42 -0.49 14.65
CA GLY A 206 12.91 -0.41 16.00
C GLY A 206 13.98 -0.34 17.09
N GLU A 207 13.52 -0.21 18.33
CA GLU A 207 14.35 -0.19 19.53
C GLU A 207 14.44 -1.59 20.14
N LEU A 208 15.64 -2.01 20.53
CA LEU A 208 15.84 -3.26 21.24
C LEU A 208 15.58 -3.06 22.73
N VAL A 209 14.42 -3.50 23.20
CA VAL A 209 13.94 -3.22 24.57
C VAL A 209 14.18 -4.36 25.56
N ALA A 210 14.46 -5.57 25.08
CA ALA A 210 14.71 -6.71 25.96
C ALA A 210 15.45 -7.86 25.26
N TRP A 211 16.05 -8.73 26.07
CA TRP A 211 16.66 -9.98 25.62
C TRP A 211 16.55 -11.10 26.66
N ILE A 212 16.58 -12.35 26.20
CA ILE A 212 16.66 -13.54 27.05
C ILE A 212 17.57 -14.61 26.42
N PRO A 213 18.17 -15.53 27.20
CA PRO A 213 18.83 -16.71 26.64
C PRO A 213 17.86 -17.54 25.77
N SER A 214 18.27 -17.91 24.57
CA SER A 214 17.41 -18.64 23.62
C SER A 214 17.34 -20.13 23.95
N ALA A 215 16.14 -20.69 23.88
CA ALA A 215 15.94 -22.15 23.94
C ALA A 215 16.53 -22.89 22.71
N ARG A 216 16.91 -22.17 21.65
CA ARG A 216 17.41 -22.75 20.38
C ARG A 216 18.88 -23.18 20.43
N GLY A 217 19.60 -22.89 21.50
CA GLY A 217 20.96 -23.40 21.71
C GLY A 217 21.85 -22.51 22.58
N PRO A 218 22.98 -23.04 23.09
CA PRO A 218 23.89 -22.28 23.93
C PRO A 218 24.51 -21.10 23.16
N GLY A 219 24.66 -19.96 23.84
CA GLY A 219 25.26 -18.73 23.29
C GLY A 219 24.36 -17.93 22.35
N LEU A 220 23.12 -18.39 22.13
CA LEU A 220 22.08 -17.66 21.38
C LEU A 220 21.16 -16.91 22.34
N VAL A 221 20.60 -15.80 21.88
CA VAL A 221 19.62 -14.98 22.61
C VAL A 221 18.37 -14.79 21.78
N ASP A 222 17.22 -14.62 22.42
CA ASP A 222 16.03 -14.07 21.78
C ASP A 222 15.96 -12.57 22.14
N LEU A 223 15.70 -11.72 21.16
CA LEU A 223 15.64 -10.26 21.31
C LEU A 223 14.20 -9.78 21.12
N THR A 224 13.82 -8.73 21.83
CA THR A 224 12.53 -8.04 21.65
C THR A 224 12.80 -6.67 21.03
N LEU A 225 12.15 -6.42 19.89
CA LEU A 225 12.24 -5.18 19.13
C LEU A 225 10.88 -4.48 19.14
N GLU A 226 10.84 -3.23 19.61
CA GLU A 226 9.68 -2.36 19.49
C GLU A 226 9.77 -1.55 18.20
N PRO A 227 8.91 -1.82 17.21
CA PRO A 227 9.02 -1.20 15.90
C PRO A 227 8.46 0.23 15.89
N TRP A 228 9.16 1.14 15.22
CA TRP A 228 8.62 2.45 14.83
C TRP A 228 8.33 2.56 13.34
N SER A 229 8.91 1.66 12.52
CA SER A 229 8.59 1.59 11.10
C SER A 229 7.42 0.65 10.85
N ASP A 230 6.80 0.80 9.68
CA ASP A 230 5.80 -0.16 9.21
C ASP A 230 6.39 -1.57 9.13
N ARG A 231 5.57 -2.55 9.52
CA ARG A 231 5.88 -3.97 9.37
C ARG A 231 5.57 -4.43 7.95
N PRO A 232 6.27 -5.47 7.45
CA PRO A 232 5.93 -6.07 6.17
C PRO A 232 4.53 -6.72 6.25
N PRO A 233 3.73 -6.67 5.17
CA PRO A 233 2.43 -7.33 5.12
C PRO A 233 2.60 -8.85 5.23
N THR A 234 1.56 -9.58 5.63
CA THR A 234 1.62 -11.05 5.73
C THR A 234 1.97 -11.72 4.41
N ALA A 235 1.53 -11.12 3.29
CA ALA A 235 1.88 -11.58 1.94
C ALA A 235 3.38 -11.49 1.61
N ALA A 236 4.17 -10.73 2.37
CA ALA A 236 5.62 -10.62 2.19
C ALA A 236 6.35 -11.94 2.50
N GLU A 237 5.79 -12.79 3.36
CA GLU A 237 6.43 -14.05 3.76
C GLU A 237 6.65 -14.96 2.53
N GLU A 238 5.58 -15.22 1.76
CA GLU A 238 5.66 -16.04 0.55
C GLU A 238 6.64 -15.43 -0.47
N VAL A 239 6.61 -14.10 -0.64
CA VAL A 239 7.54 -13.41 -1.54
C VAL A 239 8.98 -13.64 -1.11
N TRP A 240 9.32 -13.42 0.16
CA TRP A 240 10.69 -13.62 0.63
C TRP A 240 11.14 -15.08 0.56
N GLU A 241 10.24 -16.04 0.72
CA GLU A 241 10.55 -17.46 0.48
C GLU A 241 10.94 -17.73 -0.98
N LEU A 242 10.28 -17.07 -1.94
CA LEU A 242 10.64 -17.17 -3.36
C LEU A 242 12.00 -16.54 -3.70
N TRP A 243 12.49 -15.64 -2.85
CA TRP A 243 13.79 -14.97 -2.97
C TRP A 243 14.87 -15.57 -2.06
N ASP A 244 14.57 -16.66 -1.33
CA ASP A 244 15.47 -17.24 -0.31
C ASP A 244 16.78 -17.81 -0.88
N THR A 245 16.83 -18.07 -2.20
CA THR A 245 18.06 -18.47 -2.91
C THR A 245 18.72 -17.33 -3.69
N GLY A 246 18.31 -16.09 -3.41
CA GLY A 246 18.71 -14.89 -4.14
C GLY A 246 17.67 -14.50 -5.19
N ARG A 247 18.08 -13.67 -6.16
CA ARG A 247 17.20 -13.21 -7.23
C ARG A 247 16.61 -14.40 -8.01
N PRO A 248 15.28 -14.44 -8.24
CA PRO A 248 14.64 -15.45 -9.06
C PRO A 248 15.35 -15.65 -10.41
N THR A 249 15.41 -16.89 -10.87
CA THR A 249 16.01 -17.27 -12.17
C THR A 249 14.98 -17.67 -13.22
N GLU A 250 13.74 -17.90 -12.79
CA GLU A 250 12.61 -18.27 -13.66
C GLU A 250 11.58 -17.13 -13.65
N PRO A 251 11.06 -16.72 -14.82
CA PRO A 251 10.03 -15.69 -14.88
C PRO A 251 8.69 -16.21 -14.34
N GLY A 252 7.81 -15.29 -13.94
CA GLY A 252 6.43 -15.59 -13.58
C GLY A 252 6.23 -16.16 -12.17
N LEU A 253 7.26 -16.24 -11.32
CA LEU A 253 7.08 -16.74 -9.96
C LEU A 253 6.11 -15.87 -9.13
N TRP A 254 6.04 -14.57 -9.41
CA TRP A 254 5.09 -13.62 -8.82
C TRP A 254 3.62 -13.96 -9.13
N ALA A 255 3.33 -14.75 -10.16
CA ALA A 255 1.97 -15.06 -10.58
C ALA A 255 1.18 -15.83 -9.50
N ARG A 256 1.87 -16.63 -8.68
CA ARG A 256 1.26 -17.41 -7.59
C ARG A 256 0.78 -16.54 -6.43
N CYS A 257 1.41 -15.38 -6.24
CA CYS A 257 1.10 -14.46 -5.16
C CYS A 257 -0.23 -13.75 -5.40
N GLY A 258 -0.95 -13.42 -4.32
CA GLY A 258 -2.09 -12.51 -4.39
C GLY A 258 -1.68 -11.07 -4.72
N ALA A 259 -2.65 -10.17 -4.90
CA ALA A 259 -2.39 -8.76 -5.27
C ALA A 259 -1.41 -8.05 -4.32
N GLU A 260 -1.57 -8.19 -3.00
CA GLU A 260 -0.63 -7.61 -2.03
C GLU A 260 0.77 -8.23 -2.12
N GLY A 261 0.85 -9.55 -2.36
CA GLY A 261 2.12 -10.22 -2.58
C GLY A 261 2.83 -9.75 -3.85
N ARG A 262 2.09 -9.47 -4.94
CA ARG A 262 2.66 -8.86 -6.16
C ARG A 262 3.12 -7.42 -5.94
N ARG A 263 2.40 -6.63 -5.13
CA ARG A 263 2.88 -5.29 -4.73
C ARG A 263 4.18 -5.39 -3.94
N HIS A 264 4.25 -6.32 -2.98
CA HIS A 264 5.47 -6.56 -2.21
C HIS A 264 6.59 -7.11 -3.10
N TRP A 265 6.29 -7.95 -4.09
CA TRP A 265 7.26 -8.40 -5.09
C TRP A 265 7.91 -7.22 -5.82
N LEU A 266 7.15 -6.19 -6.20
CA LEU A 266 7.69 -4.99 -6.83
C LEU A 266 8.60 -4.19 -5.88
N THR A 267 8.29 -4.11 -4.58
CA THR A 267 9.17 -3.44 -3.60
C THR A 267 10.45 -4.23 -3.38
N THR A 268 10.37 -5.57 -3.32
CA THR A 268 11.54 -6.45 -3.27
C THR A 268 12.39 -6.31 -4.55
N ALA A 269 11.77 -6.36 -5.74
CA ALA A 269 12.47 -6.20 -7.01
C ALA A 269 13.17 -4.84 -7.13
N LEU A 270 12.54 -3.76 -6.66
CA LEU A 270 13.15 -2.44 -6.57
C LEU A 270 14.37 -2.45 -5.64
N ALA A 271 14.23 -2.99 -4.43
CA ALA A 271 15.32 -3.08 -3.46
C ALA A 271 16.50 -3.95 -3.97
N ARG A 272 16.24 -4.86 -4.91
CA ARG A 272 17.25 -5.70 -5.57
C ARG A 272 17.68 -5.20 -6.95
N HIS A 273 17.24 -4.01 -7.36
CA HIS A 273 17.64 -3.44 -8.63
C HIS A 273 19.14 -3.12 -8.62
N ASP A 274 19.83 -3.55 -9.68
CA ASP A 274 21.26 -3.26 -9.86
C ASP A 274 21.41 -1.94 -10.60
N ALA A 275 21.53 -0.84 -9.84
CA ALA A 275 21.67 0.51 -10.38
C ALA A 275 22.97 0.72 -11.20
N CYS A 276 23.95 -0.19 -11.08
CA CYS A 276 25.18 -0.16 -11.87
C CYS A 276 25.02 -0.85 -13.22
N LYS A 277 23.97 -1.66 -13.40
CA LYS A 277 23.71 -2.34 -14.67
C LYS A 277 23.35 -1.30 -15.74
N PRO A 278 24.08 -1.24 -16.86
CA PRO A 278 23.75 -0.31 -17.93
C PRO A 278 22.42 -0.67 -18.57
N ASP A 279 21.75 0.34 -19.12
CA ASP A 279 20.58 0.12 -19.97
C ASP A 279 20.95 -0.75 -21.18
N ALA A 280 19.96 -1.48 -21.67
CA ALA A 280 20.05 -2.12 -22.96
C ALA A 280 20.25 -1.10 -24.10
N GLU A 281 20.79 -1.60 -25.22
CA GLU A 281 20.91 -0.82 -26.44
C GLU A 281 19.56 -0.21 -26.86
N PRO A 282 19.52 1.07 -27.28
CA PRO A 282 18.31 1.72 -27.76
C PRO A 282 17.62 0.92 -28.87
N GLY A 283 16.28 0.91 -28.89
CA GLY A 283 15.52 0.17 -29.89
C GLY A 283 15.44 -1.34 -29.66
N ARG A 284 15.92 -1.85 -28.51
CA ARG A 284 15.78 -3.27 -28.16
C ARG A 284 14.31 -3.70 -28.13
N THR A 285 14.06 -4.93 -28.55
CA THR A 285 12.75 -5.57 -28.38
C THR A 285 12.70 -6.34 -27.06
N HIS A 286 11.68 -6.07 -26.26
CA HIS A 286 11.37 -6.76 -25.02
C HIS A 286 10.09 -7.58 -25.19
N HIS A 287 10.05 -8.79 -24.62
CA HIS A 287 8.90 -9.68 -24.70
C HIS A 287 8.25 -9.77 -23.31
N LEU A 288 6.99 -9.35 -23.23
CA LEU A 288 6.18 -9.36 -22.03
C LEU A 288 5.20 -10.53 -22.09
N ASP A 289 5.27 -11.39 -21.08
CA ASP A 289 4.37 -12.54 -20.90
C ASP A 289 3.10 -12.10 -20.16
N GLY A 290 1.98 -12.01 -20.88
CA GLY A 290 0.72 -11.50 -20.36
C GLY A 290 -0.17 -12.52 -19.66
N ARG A 291 0.19 -13.82 -19.64
CA ARG A 291 -0.69 -14.92 -19.21
C ARG A 291 -1.22 -14.78 -17.77
N HIS A 292 -0.51 -14.03 -16.93
CA HIS A 292 -0.82 -13.85 -15.51
C HIS A 292 -1.12 -12.39 -15.12
N ILE A 293 -1.30 -11.50 -16.09
CA ILE A 293 -1.65 -10.09 -15.83
C ILE A 293 -3.15 -9.99 -15.56
N ILE A 294 -3.54 -10.26 -14.32
CA ILE A 294 -4.93 -10.25 -13.86
C ILE A 294 -5.28 -9.05 -12.98
N ASP A 295 -4.27 -8.28 -12.57
CA ASP A 295 -4.39 -7.05 -11.80
C ASP A 295 -3.23 -6.10 -12.15
N GLU A 296 -3.35 -4.85 -11.72
CA GLU A 296 -2.38 -3.80 -11.99
C GLU A 296 -0.96 -4.14 -11.46
N PRO A 297 -0.77 -4.65 -10.22
CA PRO A 297 0.55 -5.10 -9.77
C PRO A 297 1.14 -6.20 -10.67
N GLY A 298 0.31 -7.14 -11.15
CA GLY A 298 0.74 -8.17 -12.08
C GLY A 298 1.28 -7.63 -13.41
N PHE A 299 0.70 -6.54 -13.93
CA PHE A 299 1.23 -5.86 -15.12
C PHE A 299 2.65 -5.35 -14.89
N PHE A 300 2.88 -4.64 -13.79
CA PHE A 300 4.20 -4.09 -13.48
C PHE A 300 5.23 -5.20 -13.17
N CYS A 301 4.82 -6.32 -12.57
CA CYS A 301 5.69 -7.48 -12.38
C CYS A 301 6.14 -8.06 -13.73
N ALA A 302 5.19 -8.30 -14.65
CA ALA A 302 5.47 -8.83 -15.98
C ALA A 302 6.38 -7.90 -16.79
N LEU A 303 6.13 -6.59 -16.73
CA LEU A 303 6.94 -5.58 -17.41
C LEU A 303 8.36 -5.52 -16.85
N GLY A 304 8.50 -5.55 -15.52
CA GLY A 304 9.80 -5.61 -14.85
C GLY A 304 10.63 -6.81 -15.27
N GLU A 305 10.00 -7.99 -15.40
CA GLU A 305 10.67 -9.19 -15.88
C GLU A 305 11.02 -9.15 -17.37
N ALA A 306 10.14 -8.57 -18.20
CA ALA A 306 10.40 -8.39 -19.63
C ALA A 306 11.62 -7.51 -19.92
N VAL A 307 11.82 -6.46 -19.11
CA VAL A 307 12.93 -5.52 -19.26
C VAL A 307 14.21 -6.06 -18.59
N ASN A 308 14.10 -6.51 -17.34
CA ASN A 308 15.26 -6.76 -16.50
C ASN A 308 15.55 -8.23 -16.22
N GLY A 309 14.74 -9.15 -16.75
CA GLY A 309 14.80 -10.58 -16.45
C GLY A 309 14.07 -10.93 -15.15
N PRO A 310 13.97 -12.22 -14.79
CA PRO A 310 13.23 -12.72 -13.62
C PRO A 310 13.46 -11.91 -12.33
N GLY A 311 12.37 -11.62 -11.60
CA GLY A 311 12.42 -10.72 -10.43
C GLY A 311 12.86 -9.29 -10.75
N GLY A 312 12.75 -8.85 -12.00
CA GLY A 312 13.16 -7.52 -12.44
C GLY A 312 12.15 -6.44 -12.06
N TYR A 313 12.65 -5.22 -11.85
CA TYR A 313 11.83 -4.04 -11.58
C TYR A 313 11.84 -3.10 -12.77
N PHE A 314 10.68 -2.55 -13.14
CA PHE A 314 10.56 -1.48 -14.14
C PHE A 314 9.28 -0.68 -13.90
N GLY A 315 9.19 -0.08 -12.70
CA GLY A 315 8.02 0.67 -12.24
C GLY A 315 7.07 -0.16 -11.37
N ARG A 316 6.22 0.55 -10.61
CA ARG A 316 5.17 -0.01 -9.73
C ARG A 316 3.86 0.80 -9.78
N GLY A 317 3.72 1.58 -10.84
CA GLY A 317 2.75 2.65 -11.06
C GLY A 317 3.23 3.50 -12.24
N LEU A 318 2.35 4.33 -12.81
CA LEU A 318 2.68 5.11 -14.02
C LEU A 318 3.80 6.14 -13.78
N ASP A 319 3.80 6.84 -12.64
CA ASP A 319 4.88 7.79 -12.32
C ASP A 319 6.24 7.10 -12.19
N ALA A 320 6.27 5.97 -11.48
CA ALA A 320 7.49 5.17 -11.33
C ALA A 320 7.94 4.56 -12.66
N LEU A 321 7.01 4.25 -13.56
CA LEU A 321 7.31 3.77 -14.91
C LEU A 321 7.88 4.91 -15.77
N ASP A 322 7.28 6.10 -15.76
CA ASP A 322 7.81 7.31 -16.44
C ASP A 322 9.25 7.61 -16.00
N ASP A 323 9.54 7.52 -14.69
CA ASP A 323 10.91 7.61 -14.17
C ASP A 323 11.84 6.54 -14.74
N CYS A 324 11.39 5.28 -14.77
CA CYS A 324 12.18 4.18 -15.33
C CYS A 324 12.50 4.38 -16.82
N LEU A 325 11.54 4.93 -17.58
CA LEU A 325 11.65 5.15 -19.01
C LEU A 325 12.66 6.24 -19.40
N ARG A 326 13.10 7.08 -18.44
CA ARG A 326 14.19 8.05 -18.60
C ARG A 326 15.58 7.41 -18.67
N GLY A 327 15.69 6.11 -18.37
CA GLY A 327 16.92 5.32 -18.41
C GLY A 327 17.60 5.14 -17.05
N ARG A 328 18.66 4.33 -17.01
CA ARG A 328 19.33 3.76 -15.83
C ARG A 328 18.54 2.68 -15.09
N TRP A 329 17.47 2.19 -15.70
CA TRP A 329 16.58 1.20 -15.12
C TRP A 329 16.48 -0.06 -15.98
N GLY A 330 17.37 -0.25 -16.96
CA GLY A 330 17.49 -1.45 -17.78
C GLY A 330 17.12 -1.24 -19.25
N THR A 331 16.30 -0.23 -19.56
CA THR A 331 16.04 0.24 -20.93
C THR A 331 15.60 1.69 -20.90
N ARG A 332 15.66 2.37 -22.05
CA ARG A 332 15.22 3.76 -22.22
C ARG A 332 14.47 3.92 -23.54
N ARG A 333 13.61 4.94 -23.62
CA ARG A 333 12.89 5.27 -24.87
C ARG A 333 13.89 5.62 -26.00
N PRO A 334 13.61 5.24 -27.26
CA PRO A 334 12.52 4.37 -27.72
C PRO A 334 12.92 2.88 -27.65
N PHE A 335 11.94 1.99 -27.46
CA PHE A 335 12.10 0.53 -27.57
C PHE A 335 10.79 -0.13 -28.02
N THR A 336 10.86 -1.41 -28.41
CA THR A 336 9.68 -2.20 -28.81
C THR A 336 9.27 -3.14 -27.68
N LEU A 337 7.98 -3.19 -27.35
CA LEU A 337 7.40 -4.13 -26.40
C LEU A 337 6.46 -5.08 -27.14
N VAL A 338 6.81 -6.36 -27.23
CA VAL A 338 5.91 -7.41 -27.73
C VAL A 338 5.16 -7.97 -26.53
N TRP A 339 3.85 -7.72 -26.47
CA TRP A 339 2.96 -8.16 -25.40
C TRP A 339 2.19 -9.40 -25.84
N HIS A 340 2.62 -10.55 -25.34
CA HIS A 340 1.97 -11.85 -25.56
C HIS A 340 0.77 -12.04 -24.65
N ASP A 341 -0.30 -12.66 -25.14
CA ASP A 341 -1.49 -13.01 -24.34
C ASP A 341 -2.19 -11.77 -23.71
N ALA A 342 -2.12 -10.62 -24.40
CA ALA A 342 -2.67 -9.34 -23.94
C ALA A 342 -4.18 -9.38 -23.62
N GLU A 343 -4.93 -10.33 -24.20
CA GLU A 343 -6.36 -10.53 -23.94
C GLU A 343 -6.66 -10.86 -22.47
N VAL A 344 -5.70 -11.45 -21.72
CA VAL A 344 -5.89 -11.69 -20.27
C VAL A 344 -6.02 -10.37 -19.54
N ALA A 345 -5.06 -9.46 -19.76
CA ALA A 345 -5.08 -8.13 -19.17
C ALA A 345 -6.32 -7.35 -19.60
N ARG A 346 -6.68 -7.40 -20.89
CA ARG A 346 -7.89 -6.73 -21.40
C ARG A 346 -9.18 -7.17 -20.70
N ARG A 347 -9.29 -8.46 -20.34
CA ARG A 347 -10.47 -8.97 -19.62
C ARG A 347 -10.46 -8.67 -18.12
N CYS A 348 -9.29 -8.50 -17.51
CA CYS A 348 -9.16 -8.47 -16.05
C CYS A 348 -8.91 -7.07 -15.49
N LEU A 349 -8.20 -6.22 -16.22
CA LEU A 349 -7.82 -4.89 -15.75
C LEU A 349 -9.01 -3.91 -15.79
N GLY A 350 -9.01 -2.95 -14.87
CA GLY A 350 -10.09 -1.97 -14.71
C GLY A 350 -11.41 -2.53 -14.17
N LEU A 351 -11.47 -3.82 -13.80
CA LEU A 351 -12.66 -4.43 -13.20
C LEU A 351 -12.66 -4.31 -11.67
N VAL A 352 -13.34 -3.30 -11.13
CA VAL A 352 -13.73 -3.26 -9.71
C VAL A 352 -15.12 -2.61 -9.58
N PRO A 353 -16.03 -3.09 -8.71
CA PRO A 353 -17.28 -2.40 -8.38
C PRO A 353 -17.07 -1.15 -7.50
N ARG A 354 -15.96 -0.43 -7.69
CA ARG A 354 -15.61 0.81 -6.98
C ARG A 354 -15.71 1.99 -7.94
N THR A 355 -16.28 3.08 -7.46
CA THR A 355 -16.60 4.27 -8.25
C THR A 355 -15.61 5.43 -8.02
N ASP A 356 -14.55 5.23 -7.22
CA ASP A 356 -13.64 6.28 -6.75
C ASP A 356 -12.21 6.14 -7.31
N HIS A 357 -11.54 5.01 -7.11
CA HIS A 357 -10.24 4.70 -7.71
C HIS A 357 -10.32 3.36 -8.43
N ARG A 358 -10.66 3.41 -9.71
CA ARG A 358 -10.56 2.24 -10.57
C ARG A 358 -9.09 1.99 -10.90
N PRO A 359 -8.59 0.74 -10.81
CA PRO A 359 -7.31 0.37 -11.40
C PRO A 359 -7.27 0.74 -12.88
N TRP A 360 -6.08 1.00 -13.41
CA TRP A 360 -5.93 1.29 -14.84
C TRP A 360 -6.48 0.17 -15.70
N THR A 361 -7.23 0.52 -16.74
CA THR A 361 -7.65 -0.43 -17.78
C THR A 361 -6.49 -0.82 -18.68
N PHE A 362 -6.65 -1.92 -19.39
CA PHE A 362 -5.71 -2.32 -20.43
C PHE A 362 -5.51 -1.20 -21.47
N GLU A 363 -6.59 -0.55 -21.88
CA GLU A 363 -6.58 0.51 -22.89
C GLU A 363 -5.81 1.76 -22.40
N GLU A 364 -5.97 2.13 -21.13
CA GLU A 364 -5.22 3.25 -20.54
C GLU A 364 -3.74 2.94 -20.40
N LEU A 365 -3.38 1.73 -19.96
CA LEU A 365 -1.98 1.31 -19.90
C LEU A 365 -1.35 1.26 -21.29
N LEU A 366 -2.07 0.75 -22.29
CA LEU A 366 -1.61 0.72 -23.67
C LEU A 366 -1.41 2.12 -24.23
N ALA A 367 -2.38 3.03 -24.00
CA ALA A 367 -2.28 4.43 -24.42
C ALA A 367 -1.06 5.11 -23.78
N PHE A 368 -0.86 4.94 -22.47
CA PHE A 368 0.29 5.47 -21.76
C PHE A 368 1.62 4.98 -22.38
N LEU A 369 1.77 3.68 -22.64
CA LEU A 369 3.00 3.15 -23.26
C LEU A 369 3.27 3.78 -24.63
N VAL A 370 2.24 3.97 -25.45
CA VAL A 370 2.35 4.56 -26.78
C VAL A 370 2.69 6.05 -26.72
N ASP A 371 2.02 6.80 -25.83
CA ASP A 371 2.28 8.23 -25.59
C ASP A 371 3.72 8.46 -25.11
N GLU A 372 4.24 7.50 -24.36
CA GLU A 372 5.63 7.48 -23.89
C GLU A 372 6.64 7.03 -24.97
N GLY A 373 6.20 6.82 -26.21
CA GLY A 373 7.07 6.53 -27.35
C GLY A 373 7.56 5.08 -27.45
N ILE A 374 6.83 4.13 -26.86
CA ILE A 374 7.11 2.69 -26.92
C ILE A 374 6.31 2.08 -28.09
N ASP A 375 6.99 1.33 -28.97
CA ASP A 375 6.33 0.57 -30.04
C ASP A 375 5.73 -0.72 -29.44
N VAL A 376 4.43 -0.72 -29.15
CA VAL A 376 3.74 -1.88 -28.56
C VAL A 376 3.13 -2.77 -29.66
N ARG A 377 3.51 -4.05 -29.67
CA ARG A 377 2.97 -5.07 -30.57
C ARG A 377 2.25 -6.13 -29.76
N LEU A 378 0.97 -6.36 -30.06
CA LEU A 378 0.16 -7.39 -29.38
C LEU A 378 0.26 -8.69 -30.18
N ASP A 379 0.57 -9.80 -29.49
CA ASP A 379 0.68 -11.17 -30.04
C ASP A 379 -0.25 -12.13 -29.27
#